data_AF-A0A8S1KM40-F1
#
_entry.id   AF-A0A8S1KM40-F1
#
_cell.length_a   1.000
_cell.length_b   1.000
_cell.length_c   1.000
_cell.angle_alpha   90.00
_cell.angle_beta   90.00
_cell.angle_gamma   90.00
#
_symmetry.space_group_name_H-M   'P 1'
#
loop_
_entity.id
_entity.type
_entity.pdbx_description
1 polymer ?
#
loop_
_entity_poly.entity_id
_entity_poly.type
_entity_poly.pdbx_seq_one_letter_code
_entity_poly.pdbx_strand_id
1 'polypeptide(L)'
;MSKLPQGQNDNQSDNGSVNKISDKQKISTLKKAVIDLREEKAQFIKTVQELTQKNINLTQEKSDLDEKYNSMIRDLQLQIQTLNTIQDKQRNTLVNSIGSPRSILQNDPLNNNNNFTKQIKQLQQELKQKTDDHEAQLQILQTGYKELERDLKSKDYQIDKLTKEVENKNALITQLRKNFDDVEKDLQNKIKNLTAERMQLQLKLKTIEKEIQQKEEETKVIQKGFDDSKFRIAQLLSELEETREKFLQYKLTLSNQFLDIECLLILRQNLFQEYIFELETSAQRFVYKASDITDLKIKDDQSFYLTVKARSRDEVFKLSPGQDIKKICKQIKNFLQRTQQSIALQQSNQIQSPKNNSLFGGIISMFGSASSKNGSNTNSEQKQR
;
A
#
# COMPACT_ATOMS: atom_id res chain seq x y z
N MET A 1 -13.26 -39.20 40.57
CA MET A 1 -12.29 -38.07 40.68
C MET A 1 -11.44 -38.04 39.44
N SER A 2 -11.18 -36.85 38.86
CA SER A 2 -9.95 -36.45 38.16
C SER A 2 -10.17 -35.09 37.49
N LYS A 3 -9.19 -34.19 37.62
CA LYS A 3 -9.31 -32.73 37.46
C LYS A 3 -9.65 -32.28 36.02
N LEU A 4 -10.52 -31.27 35.91
CA LEU A 4 -10.49 -30.33 34.77
C LEU A 4 -9.29 -29.37 34.93
N PRO A 5 -8.72 -28.84 33.84
CA PRO A 5 -7.96 -27.59 33.88
C PRO A 5 -8.92 -26.40 34.09
N GLN A 6 -8.59 -25.52 35.04
CA GLN A 6 -9.15 -24.16 35.13
C GLN A 6 -8.06 -23.14 34.76
N GLY A 7 -8.48 -21.97 34.26
CA GLY A 7 -7.61 -20.84 33.94
C GLY A 7 -7.34 -20.69 32.44
N GLN A 8 -7.25 -19.49 31.88
CA GLN A 8 -7.37 -18.14 32.48
C GLN A 8 -8.28 -17.24 31.62
N ASN A 9 -9.12 -16.43 32.27
CA ASN A 9 -9.80 -15.28 31.65
C ASN A 9 -8.97 -14.02 31.95
N ASP A 10 -7.91 -13.78 31.18
CA ASP A 10 -7.15 -12.54 31.29
C ASP A 10 -7.81 -11.43 30.45
N ASN A 11 -8.77 -10.75 31.08
CA ASN A 11 -9.34 -9.49 30.61
C ASN A 11 -8.29 -8.35 30.72
N GLN A 12 -7.24 -8.38 29.89
CA GLN A 12 -6.38 -7.23 29.72
C GLN A 12 -7.00 -6.26 28.70
N SER A 13 -7.54 -5.16 29.23
CA SER A 13 -7.81 -3.96 28.44
C SER A 13 -6.47 -3.32 28.06
N ASP A 14 -6.12 -3.34 26.77
CA ASP A 14 -5.00 -2.58 26.23
C ASP A 14 -5.43 -1.77 25.00
N ASN A 15 -6.12 -0.65 25.26
CA ASN A 15 -6.35 0.43 24.29
C ASN A 15 -5.04 1.21 24.05
N GLY A 16 -3.97 0.53 23.61
CA GLY A 16 -2.60 1.05 23.70
C GLY A 16 -1.74 1.05 22.42
N SER A 17 -2.12 0.37 21.34
CA SER A 17 -1.27 0.30 20.13
C SER A 17 -2.02 0.38 18.81
N VAL A 18 -2.17 1.61 18.30
CA VAL A 18 -2.38 1.83 16.86
C VAL A 18 -1.10 1.41 16.15
N ASN A 19 -1.12 0.21 15.58
CA ASN A 19 0.05 -0.45 15.03
C ASN A 19 0.48 0.26 13.72
N LYS A 20 1.24 1.36 13.85
CA LYS A 20 1.79 2.20 12.76
C LYS A 20 2.94 1.49 12.03
N ILE A 21 2.65 0.28 11.55
CA ILE A 21 3.46 -0.46 10.60
C ILE A 21 3.66 0.45 9.39
N SER A 22 4.90 0.89 9.16
CA SER A 22 5.25 1.78 8.06
C SER A 22 4.83 1.15 6.73
N ASP A 23 4.43 1.94 5.74
CA ASP A 23 4.12 1.42 4.41
C ASP A 23 5.31 0.67 3.79
N LYS A 24 6.55 1.01 4.19
CA LYS A 24 7.76 0.25 3.89
C LYS A 24 7.73 -1.20 4.43
N GLN A 25 7.19 -1.41 5.63
CA GLN A 25 6.96 -2.73 6.23
C GLN A 25 5.74 -3.44 5.61
N LYS A 26 4.65 -2.73 5.30
CA LYS A 26 3.50 -3.30 4.56
C LYS A 26 3.94 -3.84 3.19
N ILE A 27 4.71 -3.04 2.45
CA ILE A 27 5.32 -3.42 1.17
C ILE A 27 6.29 -4.60 1.35
N SER A 28 7.07 -4.65 2.43
CA SER A 28 7.93 -5.81 2.72
C SER A 28 7.14 -7.09 2.96
N THR A 29 6.02 -6.99 3.70
CA THR A 29 5.12 -8.13 3.99
C THR A 29 4.43 -8.61 2.72
N LEU A 30 3.91 -7.69 1.90
CA LEU A 30 3.32 -8.00 0.60
C LEU A 30 4.34 -8.62 -0.37
N LYS A 31 5.57 -8.10 -0.43
CA LYS A 31 6.65 -8.70 -1.24
C LYS A 31 6.96 -10.13 -0.80
N LYS A 32 6.99 -10.39 0.52
CA LYS A 32 7.19 -11.75 1.03
C LYS A 32 6.02 -12.66 0.66
N ALA A 33 4.77 -12.27 0.94
CA ALA A 33 3.59 -13.05 0.59
C ALA A 33 3.50 -13.37 -0.92
N VAL A 34 3.94 -12.45 -1.79
CA VAL A 34 4.02 -12.68 -3.25
C VAL A 34 5.13 -13.66 -3.65
N ILE A 35 6.20 -13.80 -2.86
CA ILE A 35 7.22 -14.84 -3.04
C ILE A 35 6.68 -16.18 -2.52
N ASP A 36 6.15 -16.21 -1.29
CA ASP A 36 5.59 -17.40 -0.65
C ASP A 36 4.49 -18.05 -1.54
N LEU A 37 3.57 -17.24 -2.09
CA LEU A 37 2.54 -17.69 -3.05
C LEU A 37 3.08 -18.15 -4.41
N ARG A 38 4.27 -17.69 -4.83
CA ARG A 38 4.93 -18.17 -6.05
C ARG A 38 5.58 -19.53 -5.83
N GLU A 39 6.17 -19.76 -4.66
CA GLU A 39 6.68 -21.08 -4.27
C GLU A 39 5.55 -22.09 -4.08
N GLU A 40 4.46 -21.72 -3.39
CA GLU A 40 3.27 -22.59 -3.26
C GLU A 40 2.71 -22.96 -4.63
N LYS A 41 2.56 -21.99 -5.55
CA LYS A 41 2.14 -22.26 -6.93
C LYS A 41 3.10 -23.21 -7.66
N ALA A 42 4.41 -23.07 -7.49
CA ALA A 42 5.40 -23.94 -8.12
C ALA A 42 5.32 -25.38 -7.57
N GLN A 43 5.16 -25.54 -6.25
CA GLN A 43 4.94 -26.84 -5.61
C GLN A 43 3.63 -27.49 -6.07
N PHE A 44 2.55 -26.71 -6.22
CA PHE A 44 1.27 -27.20 -6.75
C PHE A 44 1.41 -27.71 -8.19
N ILE A 45 2.11 -26.98 -9.06
CA ILE A 45 2.36 -27.42 -10.45
C ILE A 45 3.15 -28.73 -10.47
N LYS A 46 4.21 -28.85 -9.65
CA LYS A 46 5.00 -30.08 -9.53
C LYS A 46 4.15 -31.27 -9.05
N THR A 47 3.30 -31.05 -8.04
CA THR A 47 2.38 -32.07 -7.51
C THR A 47 1.34 -32.51 -8.56
N VAL A 48 0.81 -31.57 -9.35
CA VAL A 48 -0.09 -31.89 -10.47
C VAL A 48 0.61 -32.71 -11.55
N GLN A 49 1.87 -32.40 -11.89
CA GLN A 49 2.66 -33.18 -12.84
C GLN A 49 2.93 -34.61 -12.33
N GLU A 50 3.33 -34.76 -11.06
CA GLU A 50 3.56 -36.07 -10.41
C GLU A 50 2.28 -36.92 -10.36
N LEU A 51 1.14 -36.32 -9.99
CA LEU A 51 -0.15 -37.01 -9.99
C LEU A 51 -0.63 -37.36 -11.41
N THR A 52 -0.38 -36.50 -12.41
CA THR A 52 -0.70 -36.80 -13.81
C THR A 52 0.10 -37.98 -14.31
N GLN A 53 1.41 -38.02 -14.07
CA GLN A 53 2.25 -39.16 -14.45
C GLN A 53 1.85 -40.44 -13.71
N LYS A 54 1.50 -40.35 -12.42
CA LYS A 54 1.01 -41.50 -11.65
C LYS A 54 -0.32 -42.05 -12.21
N ASN A 55 -1.21 -41.18 -12.67
CA ASN A 55 -2.48 -41.58 -13.29
C ASN A 55 -2.26 -42.26 -14.66
N ILE A 56 -1.34 -41.74 -15.48
CA ILE A 56 -0.91 -42.38 -16.74
C ILE A 56 -0.36 -43.79 -16.46
N ASN A 57 0.56 -43.92 -15.50
CA ASN A 57 1.16 -45.21 -15.14
C ASN A 57 0.11 -46.22 -14.65
N LEU A 58 -0.82 -45.80 -13.77
CA LEU A 58 -1.90 -46.67 -13.27
C LEU A 58 -2.91 -47.05 -14.37
N THR A 59 -3.12 -46.18 -15.36
CA THR A 59 -3.98 -46.48 -16.51
C THR A 59 -3.34 -47.54 -17.40
N GLN A 60 -2.02 -47.47 -17.61
CA GLN A 60 -1.27 -48.52 -18.32
C GLN A 60 -1.25 -49.84 -17.54
N GLU A 61 -0.91 -49.82 -16.24
CA GLU A 61 -0.89 -51.01 -15.39
C GLU A 61 -2.25 -51.73 -15.37
N LYS A 62 -3.35 -50.97 -15.37
CA LYS A 62 -4.70 -51.54 -15.53
C LYS A 62 -4.89 -52.19 -16.90
N SER A 63 -4.48 -51.54 -17.99
CA SER A 63 -4.58 -52.09 -19.35
C SER A 63 -3.80 -53.41 -19.49
N ASP A 64 -2.58 -53.44 -18.96
CA ASP A 64 -1.71 -54.62 -18.99
C ASP A 64 -2.32 -55.78 -18.16
N LEU A 65 -2.97 -55.48 -17.03
CA LEU A 65 -3.70 -56.45 -16.22
C LEU A 65 -4.98 -56.96 -16.90
N ASP A 66 -5.78 -56.07 -17.49
CA ASP A 66 -6.99 -56.42 -18.24
C ASP A 66 -6.62 -57.32 -19.45
N GLU A 67 -5.54 -57.02 -20.19
CA GLU A 67 -5.06 -57.84 -21.30
C GLU A 67 -4.53 -59.21 -20.84
N LYS A 68 -3.73 -59.25 -19.77
CA LYS A 68 -3.22 -60.50 -19.18
C LYS A 68 -4.33 -61.41 -18.67
N TYR A 69 -5.37 -60.85 -18.04
CA TYR A 69 -6.54 -61.58 -17.60
C TYR A 69 -7.32 -62.18 -18.79
N ASN A 70 -7.52 -61.39 -19.85
CA ASN A 70 -8.17 -61.85 -21.07
C ASN A 70 -7.37 -62.95 -21.80
N SER A 71 -6.04 -62.91 -21.80
CA SER A 71 -5.21 -64.01 -22.31
C SER A 71 -5.43 -65.29 -21.50
N MET A 72 -5.33 -65.20 -20.17
CA MET A 72 -5.48 -66.35 -19.28
C MET A 72 -6.86 -67.03 -19.42
N ILE A 73 -7.92 -66.28 -19.69
CA ILE A 73 -9.24 -66.84 -20.01
C ILE A 73 -9.22 -67.63 -21.32
N ARG A 74 -8.59 -67.12 -22.39
CA ARG A 74 -8.50 -67.83 -23.69
C ARG A 74 -7.72 -69.13 -23.54
N ASP A 75 -6.60 -69.11 -22.82
CA ASP A 75 -5.76 -70.28 -22.60
C ASP A 75 -6.50 -71.38 -21.82
N LEU A 76 -7.28 -70.99 -20.79
CA LEU A 76 -8.14 -71.91 -20.04
C LEU A 76 -9.30 -72.47 -20.90
N GLN A 77 -9.92 -71.65 -21.76
CA GLN A 77 -10.95 -72.10 -22.69
C GLN A 77 -10.41 -73.13 -23.70
N LEU A 78 -9.19 -72.92 -24.22
CA LEU A 78 -8.51 -73.85 -25.12
C LEU A 78 -8.14 -75.17 -24.42
N GLN A 79 -7.71 -75.11 -23.15
CA GLN A 79 -7.49 -76.33 -22.35
C GLN A 79 -8.80 -77.12 -22.14
N ILE A 80 -9.90 -76.45 -21.81
CA ILE A 80 -11.21 -77.09 -21.63
C ILE A 80 -11.69 -77.75 -22.93
N GLN A 81 -11.59 -77.08 -24.09
CA GLN A 81 -11.90 -77.69 -25.39
C GLN A 81 -11.02 -78.92 -25.69
N THR A 82 -9.73 -78.83 -25.38
CA THR A 82 -8.77 -79.94 -25.58
C THR A 82 -9.13 -81.14 -24.71
N LEU A 83 -9.44 -80.93 -23.44
CA LEU A 83 -9.85 -81.99 -22.50
C LEU A 83 -11.15 -82.67 -22.91
N ASN A 84 -12.18 -81.91 -23.27
CA ASN A 84 -13.44 -82.47 -23.79
C ASN A 84 -13.19 -83.34 -25.04
N THR A 85 -12.36 -82.85 -25.98
CA THR A 85 -12.00 -83.59 -27.21
C THR A 85 -11.25 -84.90 -26.92
N ILE A 86 -10.47 -84.97 -25.85
CA ILE A 86 -9.80 -86.20 -25.38
C ILE A 86 -10.82 -87.15 -24.75
N GLN A 87 -11.71 -86.63 -23.89
CA GLN A 87 -12.75 -87.41 -23.20
C GLN A 87 -13.70 -88.09 -24.20
N ASP A 88 -14.16 -87.38 -25.22
CA ASP A 88 -15.04 -87.96 -26.26
C ASP A 88 -14.34 -89.05 -27.09
N LYS A 89 -13.05 -88.89 -27.40
CA LYS A 89 -12.24 -89.93 -28.07
C LYS A 89 -12.08 -91.18 -27.20
N GLN A 90 -11.81 -91.03 -25.90
CA GLN A 90 -11.74 -92.16 -24.96
C GLN A 90 -13.10 -92.86 -24.84
N ARG A 91 -14.20 -92.10 -24.72
CA ARG A 91 -15.57 -92.63 -24.65
C ARG A 91 -15.93 -93.46 -25.88
N ASN A 92 -15.67 -92.95 -27.08
CA ASN A 92 -15.94 -93.65 -28.34
C ASN A 92 -15.05 -94.89 -28.51
N THR A 93 -13.84 -94.90 -27.93
CA THR A 93 -12.97 -96.08 -27.96
C THR A 93 -13.51 -97.18 -27.03
N LEU A 94 -13.91 -96.85 -25.80
CA LEU A 94 -14.48 -97.83 -24.86
C LEU A 94 -15.78 -98.47 -25.37
N VAL A 95 -16.70 -97.67 -25.92
CA VAL A 95 -18.01 -98.17 -26.40
C VAL A 95 -17.85 -99.22 -27.52
N ASN A 96 -16.83 -99.07 -28.38
CA ASN A 96 -16.56 -100.00 -29.47
C ASN A 96 -15.88 -101.31 -29.04
N SER A 97 -15.38 -101.43 -27.80
CA SER A 97 -14.66 -102.63 -27.32
C SER A 97 -15.53 -103.67 -26.61
N ILE A 98 -16.81 -103.38 -26.33
CA ILE A 98 -17.70 -104.26 -25.51
C ILE A 98 -18.57 -105.16 -26.43
N GLY A 99 -17.98 -105.67 -27.51
CA GLY A 99 -18.68 -106.31 -28.63
C GLY A 99 -18.61 -107.84 -28.68
N SER A 100 -19.36 -108.54 -27.81
CA SER A 100 -19.51 -110.02 -27.77
C SER A 100 -18.25 -110.82 -27.36
N PRO A 101 -18.43 -111.99 -26.72
CA PRO A 101 -18.64 -113.22 -27.51
C PRO A 101 -19.89 -114.01 -27.11
N ARG A 102 -20.64 -114.52 -28.11
CA ARG A 102 -21.83 -115.37 -27.91
C ARG A 102 -21.75 -116.67 -28.71
N SER A 103 -20.77 -117.49 -28.35
CA SER A 103 -20.63 -118.92 -28.66
C SER A 103 -19.87 -119.51 -27.44
N ILE A 104 -20.09 -120.72 -26.96
CA ILE A 104 -20.40 -122.01 -27.60
C ILE A 104 -21.37 -122.80 -26.69
N LEU A 105 -22.33 -123.55 -27.24
CA LEU A 105 -22.86 -124.82 -26.68
C LEU A 105 -23.92 -125.44 -27.60
N GLN A 106 -23.59 -126.55 -28.28
CA GLN A 106 -24.57 -127.41 -28.95
C GLN A 106 -24.00 -128.82 -29.17
N ASN A 107 -24.89 -129.82 -29.21
CA ASN A 107 -24.72 -131.22 -29.66
C ASN A 107 -24.12 -132.26 -28.68
N ASP A 108 -25.04 -133.07 -28.14
CA ASP A 108 -25.05 -134.51 -27.84
C ASP A 108 -23.99 -135.26 -26.98
N PRO A 109 -24.40 -136.32 -26.25
CA PRO A 109 -23.70 -136.78 -25.06
C PRO A 109 -23.25 -138.25 -25.16
N LEU A 110 -22.35 -138.58 -26.09
CA LEU A 110 -21.93 -139.99 -26.31
C LEU A 110 -20.45 -140.21 -26.65
N ASN A 111 -19.55 -139.30 -26.22
CA ASN A 111 -18.10 -139.58 -26.21
C ASN A 111 -17.33 -138.68 -25.21
N ASN A 112 -16.06 -139.04 -24.94
CA ASN A 112 -14.98 -138.20 -24.40
C ASN A 112 -14.78 -138.02 -22.87
N ASN A 113 -14.54 -139.11 -22.12
CA ASN A 113 -14.00 -138.99 -20.75
C ASN A 113 -12.64 -138.23 -20.70
N ASN A 114 -11.82 -138.36 -21.76
CA ASN A 114 -10.56 -137.64 -21.93
C ASN A 114 -10.70 -136.14 -22.23
N ASN A 115 -11.86 -135.66 -22.69
CA ASN A 115 -12.04 -134.23 -22.99
C ASN A 115 -12.46 -133.45 -21.74
N PHE A 116 -13.28 -134.05 -20.86
CA PHE A 116 -13.57 -133.45 -19.54
C PHE A 116 -12.31 -133.17 -18.72
N THR A 117 -11.30 -134.06 -18.75
CA THR A 117 -10.03 -133.82 -18.03
C THR A 117 -9.25 -132.62 -18.59
N LYS A 118 -9.30 -132.39 -19.91
CA LYS A 118 -8.72 -131.17 -20.53
C LYS A 118 -9.54 -129.93 -20.17
N GLN A 119 -10.86 -130.04 -20.23
CA GLN A 119 -11.80 -128.96 -19.92
C GLN A 119 -11.68 -128.52 -18.45
N ILE A 120 -11.48 -129.45 -17.51
CA ILE A 120 -11.20 -129.16 -16.09
C ILE A 120 -9.87 -128.41 -15.93
N LYS A 121 -8.80 -128.84 -16.61
CA LYS A 121 -7.51 -128.10 -16.57
C LYS A 121 -7.62 -126.71 -17.18
N GLN A 122 -8.36 -126.56 -18.27
CA GLN A 122 -8.61 -125.26 -18.89
C GLN A 122 -9.43 -124.35 -17.95
N LEU A 123 -10.51 -124.86 -17.34
CA LEU A 123 -11.31 -124.12 -16.36
C LEU A 123 -10.50 -123.76 -15.10
N GLN A 124 -9.56 -124.61 -14.65
CA GLN A 124 -8.63 -124.28 -13.57
C GLN A 124 -7.65 -123.15 -13.98
N GLN A 125 -7.17 -123.15 -15.21
CA GLN A 125 -6.30 -122.10 -15.74
C GLN A 125 -7.07 -120.77 -15.94
N GLU A 126 -8.30 -120.83 -16.45
CA GLU A 126 -9.20 -119.67 -16.60
C GLU A 126 -9.61 -119.11 -15.23
N LEU A 127 -9.92 -119.96 -14.25
CA LEU A 127 -10.18 -119.55 -12.86
C LEU A 127 -8.96 -118.87 -12.24
N LYS A 128 -7.76 -119.42 -12.46
CA LYS A 128 -6.53 -118.80 -11.96
C LYS A 128 -6.27 -117.44 -12.65
N GLN A 129 -6.26 -117.39 -13.97
CA GLN A 129 -6.07 -116.14 -14.72
C GLN A 129 -7.07 -115.07 -14.26
N LYS A 130 -8.34 -115.44 -14.11
CA LYS A 130 -9.37 -114.53 -13.62
C LYS A 130 -9.16 -114.10 -12.17
N THR A 131 -8.55 -114.93 -11.32
CA THR A 131 -8.16 -114.55 -9.96
C THR A 131 -7.01 -113.55 -9.99
N ASP A 132 -5.95 -113.86 -10.75
CA ASP A 132 -4.79 -113.00 -10.97
C ASP A 132 -5.22 -111.62 -11.56
N ASP A 133 -6.18 -111.61 -12.49
CA ASP A 133 -6.80 -110.40 -13.08
C ASP A 133 -7.58 -109.55 -12.04
N HIS A 134 -8.34 -110.19 -11.14
CA HIS A 134 -9.08 -109.48 -10.09
C HIS A 134 -8.14 -108.92 -9.01
N GLU A 135 -7.03 -109.61 -8.70
CA GLU A 135 -6.02 -109.08 -7.80
C GLU A 135 -5.30 -107.86 -8.41
N ALA A 136 -4.96 -107.91 -9.70
CA ALA A 136 -4.41 -106.76 -10.42
C ALA A 136 -5.39 -105.57 -10.43
N GLN A 137 -6.68 -105.80 -10.69
CA GLN A 137 -7.72 -104.76 -10.60
C GLN A 137 -7.85 -104.18 -9.17
N LEU A 138 -7.76 -105.02 -8.13
CA LEU A 138 -7.79 -104.58 -6.74
C LEU A 138 -6.57 -103.69 -6.39
N GLN A 139 -5.37 -104.04 -6.85
CA GLN A 139 -4.16 -103.23 -6.64
C GLN A 139 -4.25 -101.87 -7.37
N ILE A 140 -4.79 -101.84 -8.59
CA ILE A 140 -5.07 -100.59 -9.33
C ILE A 140 -6.08 -99.73 -8.55
N LEU A 141 -7.19 -100.33 -8.09
CA LEU A 141 -8.24 -99.61 -7.35
C LEU A 141 -7.73 -99.04 -6.02
N GLN A 142 -6.93 -99.80 -5.27
CA GLN A 142 -6.26 -99.31 -4.05
C GLN A 142 -5.27 -98.18 -4.31
N THR A 143 -4.61 -98.17 -5.48
CA THR A 143 -3.68 -97.11 -5.87
C THR A 143 -4.44 -95.83 -6.22
N GLY A 144 -5.46 -95.93 -7.08
CA GLY A 144 -6.32 -94.80 -7.44
C GLY A 144 -7.06 -94.21 -6.23
N TYR A 145 -7.48 -95.03 -5.26
CA TYR A 145 -8.05 -94.54 -4.00
C TYR A 145 -7.05 -93.67 -3.21
N LYS A 146 -5.80 -94.12 -3.06
CA LYS A 146 -4.74 -93.36 -2.37
C LYS A 146 -4.35 -92.07 -3.11
N GLU A 147 -4.48 -92.05 -4.43
CA GLU A 147 -4.26 -90.85 -5.24
C GLU A 147 -5.40 -89.85 -5.04
N LEU A 148 -6.66 -90.28 -5.12
CA LEU A 148 -7.83 -89.45 -4.81
C LEU A 148 -7.80 -88.89 -3.38
N GLU A 149 -7.32 -89.66 -2.39
CA GLU A 149 -7.18 -89.21 -1.01
C GLU A 149 -6.12 -88.09 -0.85
N ARG A 150 -5.02 -88.14 -1.62
CA ARG A 150 -4.02 -87.05 -1.66
C ARG A 150 -4.58 -85.82 -2.36
N ASP A 151 -5.27 -86.03 -3.49
CA ASP A 151 -5.85 -84.97 -4.31
C ASP A 151 -6.92 -84.18 -3.55
N LEU A 152 -7.73 -84.88 -2.74
CA LEU A 152 -8.70 -84.27 -1.82
C LEU A 152 -8.00 -83.37 -0.80
N LYS A 153 -7.03 -83.91 -0.04
CA LYS A 153 -6.28 -83.15 0.98
C LYS A 153 -5.52 -81.94 0.40
N SER A 154 -5.03 -82.07 -0.84
CA SER A 154 -4.40 -80.97 -1.58
C SER A 154 -5.40 -79.85 -1.91
N LYS A 155 -6.60 -80.22 -2.38
CA LYS A 155 -7.70 -79.28 -2.68
C LYS A 155 -8.26 -78.63 -1.41
N ASP A 156 -8.42 -79.38 -0.32
CA ASP A 156 -8.85 -78.85 0.97
C ASP A 156 -7.88 -77.77 1.47
N TYR A 157 -6.58 -78.04 1.45
CA TYR A 157 -5.55 -77.05 1.81
C TYR A 157 -5.57 -75.81 0.88
N GLN A 158 -5.85 -76.00 -0.42
CA GLN A 158 -5.98 -74.89 -1.36
C GLN A 158 -7.24 -74.04 -1.08
N ILE A 159 -8.36 -74.66 -0.71
CA ILE A 159 -9.60 -73.98 -0.28
C ILE A 159 -9.34 -73.17 1.00
N ASP A 160 -8.65 -73.76 1.97
CA ASP A 160 -8.28 -73.14 3.24
C ASP A 160 -7.41 -71.88 3.04
N LYS A 161 -6.43 -71.98 2.13
CA LYS A 161 -5.58 -70.85 1.72
C LYS A 161 -6.38 -69.75 1.02
N LEU A 162 -7.23 -70.11 0.06
CA LEU A 162 -8.04 -69.14 -0.70
C LEU A 162 -9.08 -68.44 0.20
N THR A 163 -9.65 -69.15 1.17
CA THR A 163 -10.57 -68.60 2.17
C THR A 163 -9.89 -67.49 2.97
N LYS A 164 -8.71 -67.77 3.51
CA LYS A 164 -7.89 -66.78 4.24
C LYS A 164 -7.47 -65.61 3.36
N GLU A 165 -7.23 -65.83 2.06
CA GLU A 165 -6.93 -64.74 1.12
C GLU A 165 -8.16 -63.83 0.87
N VAL A 166 -9.36 -64.42 0.77
CA VAL A 166 -10.64 -63.68 0.65
C VAL A 166 -10.94 -62.90 1.93
N GLU A 167 -10.75 -63.48 3.11
CA GLU A 167 -10.91 -62.79 4.40
C GLU A 167 -10.00 -61.56 4.50
N ASN A 168 -8.71 -61.71 4.20
CA ASN A 168 -7.75 -60.60 4.20
C ASN A 168 -8.11 -59.51 3.17
N LYS A 169 -8.57 -59.90 1.97
CA LYS A 169 -9.04 -58.95 0.94
C LYS A 169 -10.30 -58.20 1.39
N ASN A 170 -11.25 -58.87 2.06
CA ASN A 170 -12.46 -58.25 2.61
C ASN A 170 -12.15 -57.28 3.77
N ALA A 171 -11.18 -57.62 4.62
CA ALA A 171 -10.69 -56.73 5.68
C ALA A 171 -10.05 -55.46 5.08
N LEU A 172 -9.19 -55.61 4.06
CA LEU A 172 -8.59 -54.50 3.33
C LEU A 172 -9.65 -53.62 2.63
N ILE A 173 -10.65 -54.20 1.98
CA ILE A 173 -11.77 -53.45 1.36
C ILE A 173 -12.54 -52.65 2.41
N THR A 174 -12.78 -53.22 3.59
CA THR A 174 -13.45 -52.53 4.71
C THR A 174 -12.62 -51.36 5.22
N GLN A 175 -11.30 -51.53 5.36
CA GLN A 175 -10.39 -50.46 5.76
C GLN A 175 -10.31 -49.35 4.69
N LEU A 176 -10.23 -49.69 3.41
CA LEU A 176 -10.18 -48.73 2.31
C LEU A 176 -11.48 -47.91 2.19
N ARG A 177 -12.65 -48.54 2.41
CA ARG A 177 -13.94 -47.82 2.50
C ARG A 177 -13.95 -46.81 3.64
N LYS A 178 -13.56 -47.22 4.85
CA LYS A 178 -13.47 -46.30 5.99
C LYS A 178 -12.52 -45.12 5.70
N ASN A 179 -11.34 -45.40 5.14
CA ASN A 179 -10.38 -44.36 4.78
C ASN A 179 -10.95 -43.39 3.73
N PHE A 180 -11.77 -43.87 2.79
CA PHE A 180 -12.48 -43.01 1.84
C PHE A 180 -13.53 -42.14 2.53
N ASP A 181 -14.38 -42.73 3.38
CA ASP A 181 -15.42 -42.00 4.12
C ASP A 181 -14.82 -40.89 5.02
N ASP A 182 -13.68 -41.16 5.66
CA ASP A 182 -13.00 -40.20 6.54
C ASP A 182 -12.33 -39.08 5.74
N VAL A 183 -11.70 -39.39 4.60
CA VAL A 183 -11.18 -38.37 3.65
C VAL A 183 -12.30 -37.52 3.05
N GLU A 184 -13.46 -38.11 2.73
CA GLU A 184 -14.60 -37.35 2.20
C GLU A 184 -15.11 -36.34 3.23
N LYS A 185 -15.29 -36.75 4.49
CA LYS A 185 -15.70 -35.85 5.60
C LYS A 185 -14.71 -34.70 5.77
N ASP A 186 -13.41 -34.97 5.75
CA ASP A 186 -12.38 -33.93 5.89
C ASP A 186 -12.38 -32.94 4.72
N LEU A 187 -12.60 -33.41 3.49
CA LEU A 187 -12.76 -32.55 2.32
C LEU A 187 -14.04 -31.71 2.40
N GLN A 188 -15.18 -32.30 2.78
CA GLN A 188 -16.45 -31.58 3.00
C GLN A 188 -16.31 -30.50 4.09
N ASN A 189 -15.66 -30.83 5.21
CA ASN A 189 -15.35 -29.88 6.29
C ASN A 189 -14.44 -28.74 5.81
N LYS A 190 -13.39 -29.04 5.04
CA LYS A 190 -12.48 -28.04 4.47
C LYS A 190 -13.20 -27.11 3.49
N ILE A 191 -14.08 -27.64 2.63
CA ILE A 191 -14.93 -26.85 1.71
C ILE A 191 -15.86 -25.92 2.50
N LYS A 192 -16.50 -26.41 3.57
CA LYS A 192 -17.38 -25.62 4.44
C LYS A 192 -16.63 -24.45 5.09
N ASN A 193 -15.45 -24.72 5.65
CA ASN A 193 -14.62 -23.71 6.32
C ASN A 193 -14.14 -22.62 5.34
N LEU A 194 -13.60 -23.02 4.17
CA LEU A 194 -13.16 -22.09 3.12
C LEU A 194 -14.33 -21.25 2.57
N THR A 195 -15.54 -21.83 2.50
CA THR A 195 -16.74 -21.10 2.06
C THR A 195 -17.14 -20.01 3.07
N ALA A 196 -17.05 -20.30 4.37
CA ALA A 196 -17.31 -19.33 5.44
C ALA A 196 -16.25 -18.22 5.47
N GLU A 197 -14.96 -18.57 5.33
CA GLU A 197 -13.86 -17.61 5.23
C GLU A 197 -14.04 -16.66 4.02
N ARG A 198 -14.33 -17.21 2.84
CA ARG A 198 -14.63 -16.42 1.63
C ARG A 198 -15.78 -15.43 1.86
N MET A 199 -16.84 -15.85 2.55
CA MET A 199 -17.96 -14.97 2.89
C MET A 199 -17.54 -13.86 3.87
N GLN A 200 -16.72 -14.17 4.89
CA GLN A 200 -16.21 -13.17 5.82
C GLN A 200 -15.30 -12.14 5.12
N LEU A 201 -14.43 -12.60 4.21
CA LEU A 201 -13.57 -11.73 3.40
C LEU A 201 -14.39 -10.84 2.45
N GLN A 202 -15.45 -11.36 1.82
CA GLN A 202 -16.34 -10.57 0.97
C GLN A 202 -17.10 -9.49 1.75
N LEU A 203 -17.49 -9.75 3.01
CA LEU A 203 -18.10 -8.77 3.90
C LEU A 203 -17.10 -7.68 4.35
N LYS A 204 -15.86 -8.07 4.70
CA LYS A 204 -14.78 -7.13 5.03
C LYS A 204 -14.48 -6.21 3.84
N LEU A 205 -14.36 -6.76 2.63
CA LEU A 205 -14.12 -6.00 1.40
C LEU A 205 -15.23 -4.96 1.15
N LYS A 206 -16.51 -5.35 1.24
CA LYS A 206 -17.65 -4.42 1.13
C LYS A 206 -17.71 -3.33 2.21
N THR A 207 -17.09 -3.57 3.37
CA THR A 207 -16.99 -2.56 4.43
C THR A 207 -15.92 -1.53 4.05
N ILE A 208 -14.74 -2.00 3.61
CA ILE A 208 -13.64 -1.14 3.15
C ILE A 208 -14.04 -0.31 1.92
N GLU A 209 -14.80 -0.87 0.97
CA GLU A 209 -15.35 -0.12 -0.17
C GLU A 209 -16.21 1.08 0.27
N LYS A 210 -17.04 0.91 1.30
CA LYS A 210 -17.84 2.01 1.88
C LYS A 210 -17.01 3.02 2.65
N GLU A 211 -16.03 2.57 3.42
CA GLU A 211 -15.10 3.46 4.13
C GLU A 211 -14.30 4.34 3.15
N ILE A 212 -13.88 3.78 2.01
CA ILE A 212 -13.23 4.54 0.93
C ILE A 212 -14.20 5.57 0.33
N GLN A 213 -15.42 5.18 -0.02
CA GLN A 213 -16.43 6.11 -0.56
C GLN A 213 -16.71 7.27 0.41
N GLN A 214 -16.89 6.99 1.69
CA GLN A 214 -17.07 8.02 2.73
C GLN A 214 -15.84 8.96 2.80
N LYS A 215 -14.62 8.42 2.74
CA LYS A 215 -13.40 9.24 2.79
C LYS A 215 -13.19 10.07 1.53
N GLU A 216 -13.63 9.62 0.37
CA GLU A 216 -13.69 10.47 -0.83
C GLU A 216 -14.70 11.60 -0.68
N GLU A 217 -15.88 11.36 -0.09
CA GLU A 217 -16.88 12.40 0.18
C GLU A 217 -16.39 13.43 1.20
N GLU A 218 -15.80 12.99 2.31
CA GLU A 218 -15.12 13.87 3.27
C GLU A 218 -14.03 14.72 2.59
N THR A 219 -13.23 14.12 1.72
CA THR A 219 -12.18 14.83 0.95
C THR A 219 -12.77 15.88 0.01
N LYS A 220 -13.88 15.57 -0.69
CA LYS A 220 -14.59 16.52 -1.56
C LYS A 220 -15.15 17.72 -0.77
N VAL A 221 -15.67 17.48 0.44
CA VAL A 221 -16.15 18.54 1.35
C VAL A 221 -14.99 19.42 1.84
N ILE A 222 -13.87 18.82 2.25
CA ILE A 222 -12.67 19.56 2.68
C ILE A 222 -12.10 20.40 1.54
N GLN A 223 -11.99 19.84 0.33
CA GLN A 223 -11.50 20.57 -0.85
C GLN A 223 -12.40 21.78 -1.16
N LYS A 224 -13.73 21.61 -1.15
CA LYS A 224 -14.65 22.73 -1.34
C LYS A 224 -14.45 23.81 -0.27
N GLY A 225 -14.36 23.43 1.01
CA GLY A 225 -14.13 24.37 2.10
C GLY A 225 -12.80 25.13 1.97
N PHE A 226 -11.77 24.51 1.41
CA PHE A 226 -10.50 25.17 1.07
C PHE A 226 -10.66 26.16 -0.08
N ASP A 227 -11.36 25.80 -1.16
CA ASP A 227 -11.58 26.69 -2.30
C ASP A 227 -12.49 27.89 -1.94
N ASP A 228 -13.54 27.67 -1.16
CA ASP A 228 -14.40 28.72 -0.58
C ASP A 228 -13.57 29.67 0.31
N SER A 229 -12.65 29.13 1.14
CA SER A 229 -11.75 29.92 1.99
C SER A 229 -10.74 30.74 1.17
N LYS A 230 -10.16 30.13 0.12
CA LYS A 230 -9.24 30.79 -0.82
C LYS A 230 -9.93 31.93 -1.57
N PHE A 231 -11.18 31.75 -1.97
CA PHE A 231 -12.00 32.82 -2.55
C PHE A 231 -12.26 33.95 -1.54
N ARG A 232 -12.60 33.65 -0.27
CA ARG A 232 -12.79 34.69 0.75
C ARG A 232 -11.51 35.46 1.06
N ILE A 233 -10.34 34.81 1.03
CA ILE A 233 -9.03 35.50 1.15
C ILE A 233 -8.81 36.46 -0.03
N ALA A 234 -9.13 36.05 -1.26
CA ALA A 234 -9.01 36.94 -2.43
C ALA A 234 -9.94 38.16 -2.34
N GLN A 235 -11.18 37.99 -1.84
CA GLN A 235 -12.07 39.11 -1.55
C GLN A 235 -11.48 40.07 -0.51
N LEU A 236 -11.01 39.54 0.63
CA LEU A 236 -10.44 40.34 1.71
C LEU A 236 -9.16 41.11 1.28
N LEU A 237 -8.37 40.56 0.36
CA LEU A 237 -7.24 41.28 -0.24
C LEU A 237 -7.71 42.44 -1.13
N SER A 238 -8.75 42.27 -1.92
CA SER A 238 -9.36 43.36 -2.72
C SER A 238 -9.97 44.45 -1.83
N GLU A 239 -10.71 44.06 -0.77
CA GLU A 239 -11.26 44.96 0.25
C GLU A 239 -10.14 45.79 0.93
N LEU A 240 -8.97 45.18 1.17
CA LEU A 240 -7.79 45.83 1.73
C LEU A 240 -7.10 46.78 0.75
N GLU A 241 -6.97 46.41 -0.53
CA GLU A 241 -6.35 47.26 -1.56
C GLU A 241 -7.20 48.51 -1.84
N GLU A 242 -8.51 48.38 -1.96
CA GLU A 242 -9.44 49.52 -2.02
C GLU A 242 -9.29 50.45 -0.80
N THR A 243 -9.18 49.87 0.40
CA THR A 243 -9.04 50.65 1.64
C THR A 243 -7.70 51.38 1.70
N ARG A 244 -6.63 50.75 1.19
CA ARG A 244 -5.29 51.33 1.07
C ARG A 244 -5.25 52.46 0.05
N GLU A 245 -5.94 52.33 -1.09
CA GLU A 245 -6.06 53.39 -2.09
C GLU A 245 -6.81 54.60 -1.52
N LYS A 246 -7.96 54.38 -0.88
CA LYS A 246 -8.74 55.43 -0.18
C LYS A 246 -7.87 56.16 0.86
N PHE A 247 -7.09 55.42 1.66
CA PHE A 247 -6.14 56.01 2.62
C PHE A 247 -5.04 56.84 1.96
N LEU A 248 -4.43 56.35 0.86
CA LEU A 248 -3.41 57.09 0.11
C LEU A 248 -3.98 58.39 -0.48
N GLN A 249 -5.21 58.35 -1.00
CA GLN A 249 -5.90 59.54 -1.51
C GLN A 249 -6.19 60.57 -0.41
N TYR A 250 -6.68 60.14 0.76
CA TYR A 250 -6.85 61.05 1.91
C TYR A 250 -5.52 61.63 2.39
N LYS A 251 -4.44 60.83 2.44
CA LYS A 251 -3.10 61.30 2.79
C LYS A 251 -2.59 62.36 1.81
N LEU A 252 -2.79 62.16 0.51
CA LEU A 252 -2.41 63.13 -0.53
C LEU A 252 -3.23 64.44 -0.40
N THR A 253 -4.54 64.32 -0.18
CA THR A 253 -5.44 65.47 0.03
C THR A 253 -5.00 66.32 1.23
N LEU A 254 -4.71 65.68 2.36
CA LEU A 254 -4.18 66.35 3.55
C LEU A 254 -2.79 66.98 3.28
N SER A 255 -1.89 66.25 2.61
CA SER A 255 -0.55 66.76 2.28
C SER A 255 -0.62 68.04 1.44
N ASN A 256 -1.53 68.09 0.47
CA ASN A 256 -1.72 69.28 -0.37
C ASN A 256 -2.31 70.45 0.43
N GLN A 257 -3.33 70.18 1.26
CA GLN A 257 -3.95 71.19 2.14
C GLN A 257 -2.96 71.82 3.14
N PHE A 258 -1.90 71.11 3.55
CA PHE A 258 -0.83 71.67 4.38
C PHE A 258 0.28 72.36 3.58
N LEU A 259 0.48 72.01 2.30
CA LEU A 259 1.49 72.64 1.44
C LEU A 259 1.07 74.04 0.96
N ASP A 260 -0.23 74.32 0.85
CA ASP A 260 -0.75 75.65 0.48
C ASP A 260 -0.54 76.74 1.57
N ILE A 261 0.00 76.38 2.74
CA ILE A 261 0.22 77.27 3.90
C ILE A 261 1.68 77.79 3.93
N GLU A 262 2.14 78.38 2.82
CA GLU A 262 3.32 79.25 2.86
C GLU A 262 2.97 80.58 3.54
N CYS A 263 3.36 80.72 4.81
CA CYS A 263 3.16 81.89 5.65
C CYS A 263 4.46 82.70 5.81
N LEU A 264 4.55 83.85 5.14
CA LEU A 264 5.62 84.81 5.39
C LEU A 264 5.30 85.67 6.63
N LEU A 265 6.23 85.67 7.60
CA LEU A 265 6.11 86.38 8.87
C LEU A 265 6.98 87.64 8.86
N ILE A 266 6.35 88.82 8.82
CA ILE A 266 7.05 90.11 8.76
C ILE A 266 6.78 90.90 10.04
N LEU A 267 7.84 91.19 10.81
CA LEU A 267 7.80 92.18 11.89
C LEU A 267 8.50 93.46 11.42
N ARG A 268 7.74 94.55 11.29
CA ARG A 268 8.29 95.87 10.90
C ARG A 268 7.88 96.96 11.88
N GLN A 269 8.63 98.06 11.90
CA GLN A 269 8.30 99.25 12.69
C GLN A 269 7.85 100.36 11.75
N ASN A 270 6.74 101.04 12.05
CA ASN A 270 6.23 102.13 11.23
C ASN A 270 6.87 103.49 11.58
N LEU A 271 6.57 104.51 10.79
CA LEU A 271 7.10 105.87 10.95
C LEU A 271 6.69 106.53 12.29
N PHE A 272 5.65 106.01 12.96
CA PHE A 272 5.17 106.44 14.28
C PHE A 272 5.75 105.60 15.43
N GLN A 273 6.79 104.81 15.16
CA GLN A 273 7.45 103.87 16.08
C GLN A 273 6.59 102.68 16.57
N GLU A 274 5.38 102.49 16.07
CA GLU A 274 4.57 101.31 16.37
C GLU A 274 5.15 100.08 15.67
N TYR A 275 5.12 98.92 16.33
CA TYR A 275 5.41 97.65 15.65
C TYR A 275 4.16 97.13 14.95
N ILE A 276 4.33 96.68 13.72
CA ILE A 276 3.32 96.02 12.91
C ILE A 276 3.82 94.61 12.63
N PHE A 277 2.98 93.63 12.95
CA PHE A 277 3.17 92.22 12.67
C PHE A 277 2.25 91.84 11.51
N GLU A 278 2.84 91.27 10.47
CA GLU A 278 2.13 90.92 9.24
C GLU A 278 2.33 89.43 8.94
N LEU A 279 1.23 88.76 8.67
CA LEU A 279 1.18 87.37 8.23
C LEU A 279 0.71 87.40 6.77
N GLU A 280 1.58 87.05 5.85
CA GLU A 280 1.31 87.09 4.42
C GLU A 280 1.27 85.66 3.87
N THR A 281 0.08 85.22 3.44
CA THR A 281 -0.11 83.96 2.72
C THR A 281 -0.21 84.22 1.22
N SER A 282 -0.10 83.17 0.41
CA SER A 282 -0.32 83.19 -1.04
C SER A 282 -1.66 83.79 -1.46
N ALA A 283 -2.68 83.76 -0.60
CA ALA A 283 -4.03 84.27 -0.87
C ALA A 283 -4.37 85.59 -0.15
N GLN A 284 -3.79 85.87 1.02
CA GLN A 284 -4.19 87.01 1.84
C GLN A 284 -3.08 87.52 2.78
N ARG A 285 -2.93 88.85 2.84
CA ARG A 285 -2.06 89.56 3.80
C ARG A 285 -2.87 90.08 4.98
N PHE A 286 -2.53 89.63 6.18
CA PHE A 286 -3.10 90.11 7.45
C PHE A 286 -2.13 91.06 8.12
N VAL A 287 -2.61 92.21 8.59
CA VAL A 287 -1.78 93.29 9.14
C VAL A 287 -2.31 93.68 10.52
N TYR A 288 -1.49 93.51 11.55
CA TYR A 288 -1.85 93.75 12.94
C TYR A 288 -0.88 94.73 13.60
N LYS A 289 -1.37 95.73 14.34
CA LYS A 289 -0.51 96.48 15.25
C LYS A 289 -0.19 95.64 16.48
N ALA A 290 1.06 95.67 16.93
CA ALA A 290 1.49 94.99 18.15
C ALA A 290 0.88 95.57 19.44
N SER A 291 0.25 96.76 19.38
CA SER A 291 -0.61 97.30 20.44
C SER A 291 -1.89 96.48 20.59
N ASP A 292 -2.51 96.14 19.46
CA ASP A 292 -3.88 95.64 19.35
C ASP A 292 -3.92 94.11 19.53
N ILE A 293 -2.77 93.46 19.33
CA ILE A 293 -2.52 92.08 19.76
C ILE A 293 -2.56 92.00 21.30
N THR A 294 -3.66 91.50 21.86
CA THR A 294 -3.82 91.27 23.30
C THR A 294 -3.46 89.85 23.74
N ASP A 295 -3.77 88.84 22.92
CA ASP A 295 -3.85 87.43 23.37
C ASP A 295 -2.99 86.43 22.59
N LEU A 296 -2.05 86.89 21.75
CA LEU A 296 -0.98 86.02 21.24
C LEU A 296 -0.02 85.66 22.39
N LYS A 297 -0.28 84.51 22.99
CA LYS A 297 0.62 83.76 23.87
C LYS A 297 1.14 82.55 23.10
N ILE A 298 2.38 82.16 23.38
CA ILE A 298 2.92 80.88 22.93
C ILE A 298 2.11 79.77 23.63
N LYS A 299 1.34 79.00 22.85
CA LYS A 299 0.40 77.97 23.35
C LYS A 299 0.97 76.56 23.35
N ASP A 300 1.97 76.26 22.52
CA ASP A 300 2.66 74.97 22.52
C ASP A 300 3.66 74.90 23.67
N ASP A 301 3.85 73.71 24.26
CA ASP A 301 4.75 73.48 25.39
C ASP A 301 6.25 73.62 25.06
N GLN A 302 6.61 73.87 23.80
CA GLN A 302 7.99 73.95 23.34
C GLN A 302 8.50 75.39 23.26
N SER A 303 9.60 75.69 23.97
CA SER A 303 10.28 76.98 23.87
C SER A 303 11.12 77.07 22.59
N PHE A 304 10.90 78.11 21.78
CA PHE A 304 11.67 78.37 20.56
C PHE A 304 12.72 79.48 20.75
N TYR A 305 13.74 79.51 19.90
CA TYR A 305 14.85 80.45 19.98
C TYR A 305 14.81 81.40 18.77
N LEU A 306 14.55 82.68 19.02
CA LEU A 306 14.56 83.73 18.00
C LEU A 306 15.94 84.40 17.98
N THR A 307 16.76 84.08 16.98
CA THR A 307 18.04 84.75 16.75
C THR A 307 17.84 86.03 15.95
N VAL A 308 18.01 87.18 16.60
CA VAL A 308 17.98 88.50 15.93
C VAL A 308 19.41 88.86 15.54
N LYS A 309 19.69 88.89 14.23
CA LYS A 309 20.99 89.25 13.68
C LYS A 309 21.11 90.74 13.44
N ALA A 310 22.20 91.36 13.87
CA ALA A 310 22.56 92.74 13.54
C ALA A 310 24.03 92.82 13.08
N ARG A 311 24.38 93.85 12.30
CA ARG A 311 25.68 93.94 11.58
C ARG A 311 26.93 93.82 12.46
N SER A 312 26.84 94.05 13.76
CA SER A 312 27.94 93.96 14.72
C SER A 312 27.76 92.88 15.80
N ARG A 313 26.59 92.23 15.90
CA ARG A 313 26.28 91.21 16.92
C ARG A 313 24.97 90.47 16.61
N ASP A 314 24.95 89.18 16.88
CA ASP A 314 23.71 88.39 16.98
C ASP A 314 23.28 88.27 18.46
N GLU A 315 21.98 88.30 18.74
CA GLU A 315 21.43 88.00 20.07
C GLU A 315 20.26 87.01 19.97
N VAL A 316 20.22 86.02 20.87
CA VAL A 316 19.27 84.90 20.83
C VAL A 316 18.26 85.04 21.96
N PHE A 317 17.01 85.25 21.62
CA PHE A 317 15.90 85.39 22.55
C PHE A 317 15.21 84.02 22.72
N LYS A 318 15.31 83.42 23.90
CA LYS A 318 14.56 82.19 24.22
C LYS A 318 13.12 82.54 24.58
N LEU A 319 12.19 82.21 23.68
CA LEU A 319 10.78 82.50 23.79
C LEU A 319 10.07 81.27 24.36
N SER A 320 9.50 81.43 25.56
CA SER A 320 8.98 80.32 26.37
C SER A 320 7.45 80.37 26.48
N PRO A 321 6.76 79.24 26.69
CA PRO A 321 5.30 79.18 26.80
C PRO A 321 4.74 80.19 27.80
N GLY A 322 3.61 80.82 27.46
CA GLY A 322 2.95 81.82 28.30
C GLY A 322 3.66 83.18 28.46
N GLN A 323 4.84 83.41 27.85
CA GLN A 323 5.50 84.71 27.89
C GLN A 323 4.71 85.79 27.13
N ASP A 324 4.71 87.01 27.70
CA ASP A 324 4.12 88.22 27.11
C ASP A 324 5.00 88.74 25.95
N ILE A 325 4.47 88.66 24.73
CA ILE A 325 5.14 89.11 23.51
C ILE A 325 5.48 90.61 23.55
N LYS A 326 4.72 91.45 24.25
CA LYS A 326 5.04 92.88 24.38
C LYS A 326 6.33 93.12 25.20
N LYS A 327 6.66 92.24 26.15
CA LYS A 327 7.96 92.24 26.85
C LYS A 327 9.10 91.76 25.94
N ILE A 328 8.86 90.71 25.15
CA ILE A 328 9.82 90.17 24.17
C ILE A 328 10.16 91.25 23.12
N CYS A 329 9.16 91.87 22.50
CA CYS A 329 9.37 92.96 21.55
C CYS A 329 10.08 94.16 22.19
N LYS A 330 9.86 94.46 23.48
CA LYS A 330 10.58 95.51 24.21
C LYS A 330 12.05 95.15 24.47
N GLN A 331 12.37 93.87 24.72
CA GLN A 331 13.76 93.39 24.82
C GLN A 331 14.48 93.49 23.47
N ILE A 332 13.83 93.05 22.38
CA ILE A 332 14.36 93.17 21.01
C ILE A 332 14.54 94.64 20.61
N LYS A 333 13.59 95.53 20.94
CA LYS A 333 13.72 96.99 20.76
C LYS A 333 14.96 97.52 21.47
N ASN A 334 15.16 97.17 22.75
CA ASN A 334 16.31 97.61 23.51
C ASN A 334 17.64 97.10 22.92
N PHE A 335 17.70 95.87 22.43
CA PHE A 335 18.87 95.32 21.73
C PHE A 335 19.18 96.10 20.44
N LEU A 336 18.17 96.29 19.57
CA LEU A 336 18.34 96.99 18.31
C LEU A 336 18.69 98.48 18.51
N GLN A 337 18.08 99.16 19.49
CA GLN A 337 18.41 100.56 19.82
C GLN A 337 19.81 100.71 20.39
N ARG A 338 20.26 99.83 21.31
CA ARG A 338 21.66 99.82 21.79
C ARG A 338 22.64 99.58 20.64
N THR A 339 22.28 98.68 19.73
CA THR A 339 23.12 98.37 18.56
C THR A 339 23.22 99.56 17.61
N GLN A 340 22.10 100.24 17.30
CA GLN A 340 22.10 101.51 16.55
C GLN A 340 22.92 102.59 17.24
N GLN A 341 22.78 102.76 18.56
CA GLN A 341 23.57 103.74 19.34
C GLN A 341 25.07 103.43 19.28
N SER A 342 25.46 102.15 19.36
CA SER A 342 26.87 101.74 19.23
C SER A 342 27.44 102.02 17.84
N ILE A 343 26.64 101.84 16.79
CA ILE A 343 27.02 102.15 15.40
C ILE A 343 27.13 103.67 15.20
N ALA A 344 26.20 104.46 15.76
CA ALA A 344 26.26 105.92 15.70
C ALA A 344 27.49 106.49 16.41
N LEU A 345 27.85 105.94 17.57
CA LEU A 345 29.07 106.30 18.32
C LEU A 345 30.36 105.89 17.59
N GLN A 346 30.34 104.78 16.85
CA GLN A 346 31.46 104.40 15.97
C GLN A 346 31.58 105.35 14.76
N GLN A 347 30.46 105.80 14.19
CA GLN A 347 30.46 106.72 13.05
C GLN A 347 30.87 108.15 13.44
N SER A 348 30.48 108.66 14.62
CA SER A 348 30.97 109.95 15.11
C SER A 348 32.48 109.98 15.32
N ASN A 349 33.07 108.84 15.70
CA ASN A 349 34.51 108.72 15.92
C ASN A 349 35.34 108.51 14.63
N GLN A 350 34.70 108.43 13.45
CA GLN A 350 35.40 108.32 12.16
C GLN A 350 35.49 109.65 11.37
N ILE A 351 34.96 110.76 11.88
CA ILE A 351 35.01 112.06 11.19
C ILE A 351 36.31 112.84 11.51
N GLN A 352 37.47 112.19 11.32
CA GLN A 352 38.77 112.87 11.26
C GLN A 352 39.75 112.20 10.26
N SER A 353 40.23 113.00 9.30
CA SER A 353 41.32 112.76 8.34
C SER A 353 41.16 111.66 7.25
N PRO A 354 41.85 111.75 6.07
CA PRO A 354 41.37 111.13 4.82
C PRO A 354 42.41 110.43 3.90
N LYS A 355 41.90 109.85 2.79
CA LYS A 355 42.52 109.56 1.46
C LYS A 355 43.18 108.19 1.15
N ASN A 356 42.95 107.79 -0.11
CA ASN A 356 43.76 107.01 -1.09
C ASN A 356 43.46 105.52 -1.40
N ASN A 357 43.86 105.12 -2.62
CA ASN A 357 43.40 103.94 -3.39
C ASN A 357 44.45 102.81 -3.51
N SER A 358 43.99 101.55 -3.65
CA SER A 358 44.49 100.49 -4.55
C SER A 358 43.43 99.34 -4.57
N LEU A 359 43.00 98.65 -5.64
CA LEU A 359 43.48 98.29 -7.00
C LEU A 359 44.16 96.89 -7.05
N PHE A 360 43.80 96.09 -8.08
CA PHE A 360 44.01 94.62 -8.32
C PHE A 360 43.09 93.68 -7.49
N GLY A 361 42.64 92.49 -7.94
CA GLY A 361 42.77 91.73 -9.23
C GLY A 361 42.58 90.20 -8.94
N GLY A 362 42.16 89.27 -9.83
CA GLY A 362 41.73 89.29 -11.25
C GLY A 362 41.30 87.87 -11.76
N ILE A 363 40.99 87.74 -13.06
CA ILE A 363 40.55 86.54 -13.85
C ILE A 363 41.40 85.25 -13.61
N ILE A 364 40.93 83.98 -13.76
CA ILE A 364 40.21 83.21 -14.84
C ILE A 364 39.60 81.90 -14.18
N SER A 365 38.75 80.99 -14.71
CA SER A 365 37.87 80.75 -15.90
C SER A 365 38.08 79.36 -16.59
N MET A 366 37.10 78.88 -17.39
CA MET A 366 37.07 77.68 -18.28
C MET A 366 36.88 76.28 -17.63
N PHE A 367 35.86 75.46 -17.98
CA PHE A 367 35.54 74.67 -19.22
C PHE A 367 36.47 73.43 -19.44
N GLY A 368 35.98 72.21 -19.77
CA GLY A 368 34.61 71.68 -19.84
C GLY A 368 34.47 70.28 -20.50
N SER A 369 33.29 69.66 -20.39
CA SER A 369 32.64 68.68 -21.31
C SER A 369 33.23 67.27 -21.65
N ALA A 370 32.60 66.26 -21.05
CA ALA A 370 31.84 65.16 -21.73
C ALA A 370 32.48 63.84 -22.28
N SER A 371 31.64 62.78 -22.20
CA SER A 371 31.56 61.56 -23.07
C SER A 371 32.65 60.47 -23.02
N SER A 372 32.29 59.25 -22.57
CA SER A 372 32.33 58.03 -23.43
C SER A 372 31.60 56.79 -22.82
N LYS A 373 31.28 55.85 -23.71
CA LYS A 373 30.45 54.63 -23.63
C LYS A 373 30.99 53.43 -22.83
N ASN A 374 30.04 52.53 -22.51
CA ASN A 374 30.12 51.04 -22.48
C ASN A 374 30.99 50.30 -21.45
N GLY A 375 30.42 49.23 -20.88
CA GLY A 375 31.11 48.13 -20.18
C GLY A 375 30.13 47.14 -19.56
N SER A 376 30.22 45.84 -19.88
CA SER A 376 29.38 44.75 -19.35
C SER A 376 30.23 43.71 -18.61
N ASN A 377 29.56 42.79 -17.91
CA ASN A 377 30.06 41.60 -17.19
C ASN A 377 30.49 41.87 -15.73
N THR A 378 30.41 40.90 -14.79
CA THR A 378 30.28 39.43 -14.95
C THR A 378 29.45 38.78 -13.83
N ASN A 379 29.10 37.50 -14.03
CA ASN A 379 28.49 36.54 -13.09
C ASN A 379 28.91 36.62 -11.61
N SER A 380 28.01 36.15 -10.75
CA SER A 380 28.34 35.20 -9.68
C SER A 380 27.13 34.31 -9.38
N GLU A 381 27.33 32.99 -9.33
CA GLU A 381 26.34 32.07 -8.76
C GLU A 381 26.37 32.12 -7.23
N GLN A 382 25.24 31.83 -6.57
CA GLN A 382 25.32 31.08 -5.31
C GLN A 382 24.07 30.21 -5.07
N LYS A 383 24.31 28.89 -4.94
CA LYS A 383 23.34 27.92 -4.41
C LYS A 383 23.40 27.91 -2.89
N GLN A 384 22.24 27.80 -2.24
CA GLN A 384 21.89 26.93 -1.10
C GLN A 384 20.57 27.46 -0.48
N ARG A 385 19.65 26.62 0.02
CA ARG A 385 19.70 25.17 0.23
C ARG A 385 18.35 24.52 -0.08
#